data_AF-A0A9P7XCE4-F1
#
_entry.id   AF-A0A9P7XCE4-F1
#
_cell.length_a   1.000
_cell.length_b   1.000
_cell.length_c   1.000
_cell.angle_alpha   90.00
_cell.angle_beta   90.00
_cell.angle_gamma   90.00
#
_symmetry.space_group_name_H-M   'P 1'
#
loop_
_entity.id
_entity.type
_entity.pdbx_description
1 polymer ?
#
loop_
_entity_poly.entity_id
_entity_poly.type
_entity_poly.pdbx_seq_one_letter_code
_entity_poly.pdbx_strand_id
1 'polypeptide(L)'
;MSDTFSAMETSFDFPWPKSITGLERITLTSPGNLQRTLSVYFGKPITVEQTWQIPASGAIESASPEHPITKVREVTLSIEGKAVCLCISNITMTTPRAARLFLEEKHAVDQMYRMLGRNPEFTLVNVGIDENISGGQQLWRSYKLATEGFECEIREIFPDRRIFSGECWDKIAGSRAAALPAKFAPFNPINPENSASLLGPTPSATSVGA
;
A
#
# COMPACT_ATOMS: atom_id res chain seq x y z
N MET A 1 -1.95 2.00 -14.70
CA MET A 1 -1.76 0.55 -14.75
C MET A 1 -2.87 0.00 -15.62
N SER A 2 -2.55 -0.86 -16.59
CA SER A 2 -3.54 -1.67 -17.29
C SER A 2 -3.12 -3.12 -17.20
N ASP A 3 -3.99 -3.93 -16.60
CA ASP A 3 -3.90 -5.38 -16.64
C ASP A 3 -4.83 -5.84 -17.77
N THR A 4 -4.26 -6.41 -18.82
CA THR A 4 -5.03 -6.90 -19.96
C THR A 4 -4.81 -8.40 -20.05
N PHE A 5 -5.89 -9.16 -20.08
CA PHE A 5 -5.81 -10.60 -20.28
C PHE A 5 -6.79 -11.07 -21.36
N SER A 6 -6.35 -12.06 -22.11
CA SER A 6 -7.14 -12.85 -23.04
C SER A 6 -7.06 -14.32 -22.65
N ALA A 7 -7.70 -15.22 -23.42
CA ALA A 7 -7.61 -16.65 -23.15
C ALA A 7 -6.18 -17.21 -23.21
N MET A 8 -5.24 -16.53 -23.90
CA MET A 8 -3.89 -17.03 -24.16
C MET A 8 -2.77 -16.07 -23.76
N GLU A 9 -3.10 -14.86 -23.31
CA GLU A 9 -2.13 -13.79 -23.06
C GLU A 9 -2.53 -12.98 -21.83
N THR A 10 -1.53 -12.56 -21.05
CA THR A 10 -1.71 -11.60 -19.96
C THR A 10 -0.58 -10.60 -20.02
N SER A 11 -0.92 -9.31 -20.06
CA SER A 11 0.04 -8.21 -20.04
C SER A 11 -0.23 -7.31 -18.84
N PHE A 12 0.87 -6.89 -18.20
CA PHE A 12 0.82 -5.94 -17.09
C PHE A 12 1.65 -4.71 -17.46
N ASP A 13 0.94 -3.63 -17.79
CA ASP A 13 1.57 -2.37 -18.19
C ASP A 13 1.58 -1.37 -17.03
N PHE A 14 2.79 -0.97 -16.64
CA PHE A 14 3.02 0.00 -15.58
C PHE A 14 4.23 0.88 -15.93
N PRO A 15 4.18 2.20 -15.67
CA PRO A 15 5.28 3.12 -15.94
C PRO A 15 6.43 2.94 -14.93
N TRP A 16 7.19 1.86 -15.08
CA TRP A 16 8.29 1.54 -14.17
C TRP A 16 9.43 2.56 -14.24
N PRO A 17 9.98 3.02 -13.10
CA PRO A 17 11.26 3.71 -13.07
C PRO A 17 12.36 2.85 -13.73
N LYS A 18 13.19 3.47 -14.57
CA LYS A 18 14.22 2.77 -15.37
C LYS A 18 15.20 1.96 -14.53
N SER A 19 15.45 2.40 -13.31
CA SER A 19 16.38 1.74 -12.39
C SER A 19 15.82 0.49 -11.75
N ILE A 20 14.50 0.24 -11.74
CA ILE A 20 13.88 -0.94 -11.11
C ILE A 20 14.16 -2.21 -11.91
N THR A 21 14.76 -3.20 -11.25
CA THR A 21 15.18 -4.49 -11.82
C THR A 21 14.00 -5.46 -12.00
N GLY A 22 14.19 -6.53 -12.77
CA GLY A 22 13.15 -7.55 -12.98
C GLY A 22 12.67 -8.21 -11.68
N LEU A 23 13.59 -8.54 -10.76
CA LEU A 23 13.25 -9.16 -9.47
C LEU A 23 12.46 -8.20 -8.57
N GLU A 24 12.83 -6.92 -8.58
CA GLU A 24 12.08 -5.88 -7.88
C GLU A 24 10.67 -5.74 -8.46
N ARG A 25 10.49 -5.77 -9.79
CA ARG A 25 9.16 -5.76 -10.41
C ARG A 25 8.31 -6.92 -9.93
N ILE A 26 8.84 -8.16 -9.94
CA ILE A 26 8.14 -9.35 -9.43
C ILE A 26 7.69 -9.17 -7.99
N THR A 27 8.56 -8.60 -7.15
CA THR A 27 8.23 -8.33 -5.74
C THR A 27 7.16 -7.25 -5.63
N LEU A 28 7.28 -6.16 -6.38
CA LEU A 28 6.38 -5.02 -6.34
C LEU A 28 4.99 -5.34 -6.91
N THR A 29 4.86 -6.34 -7.78
CA THR A 29 3.58 -6.83 -8.32
C THR A 29 2.96 -7.97 -7.50
N SER A 30 3.58 -8.42 -6.42
CA SER A 30 3.08 -9.52 -5.56
C SER A 30 1.71 -9.16 -4.94
N PRO A 31 0.60 -9.84 -5.29
CA PRO A 31 -0.75 -9.41 -4.91
C PRO A 31 -1.11 -9.88 -3.50
N GLY A 32 -0.80 -9.05 -2.50
CA GLY A 32 -1.20 -9.29 -1.10
C GLY A 32 -0.56 -10.51 -0.42
N ASN A 33 0.45 -11.12 -1.04
CA ASN A 33 1.15 -12.31 -0.56
C ASN A 33 2.65 -12.05 -0.30
N LEU A 34 3.04 -10.79 -0.04
CA LEU A 34 4.44 -10.39 0.12
C LEU A 34 5.20 -11.27 1.12
N GLN A 35 4.60 -11.59 2.27
CA GLN A 35 5.23 -12.46 3.28
C GLN A 35 5.67 -13.81 2.70
N ARG A 36 4.81 -14.44 1.89
CA ARG A 36 5.14 -15.69 1.20
C ARG A 36 6.23 -15.47 0.16
N THR A 37 6.14 -14.40 -0.63
CA THR A 37 7.13 -14.06 -1.67
C THR A 37 8.51 -13.84 -1.07
N LEU A 38 8.62 -13.06 0.01
CA LEU A 38 9.88 -12.84 0.72
C LEU A 38 10.38 -14.13 1.38
N SER A 39 9.49 -14.92 1.99
CA SER A 39 9.89 -16.19 2.60
C SER A 39 10.51 -17.16 1.59
N VAL A 40 9.93 -17.26 0.39
CA VAL A 40 10.48 -18.08 -0.71
C VAL A 40 11.81 -17.51 -1.19
N TYR A 41 11.89 -16.18 -1.37
CA TYR A 41 13.10 -15.53 -1.86
C TYR A 41 14.30 -15.69 -0.89
N PHE A 42 14.08 -15.53 0.41
CA PHE A 42 15.15 -15.65 1.41
C PHE A 42 15.34 -17.08 1.94
N GLY A 43 14.41 -18.00 1.66
CA GLY A 43 14.42 -19.35 2.24
C GLY A 43 14.27 -19.36 3.77
N LYS A 44 13.57 -18.36 4.32
CA LYS A 44 13.45 -18.10 5.78
C LYS A 44 12.03 -17.73 6.17
N PRO A 45 11.60 -17.97 7.42
CA PRO A 45 10.32 -17.50 7.90
C PRO A 45 10.32 -15.96 8.00
N ILE A 46 9.16 -15.36 7.70
CA ILE A 46 8.91 -13.93 7.88
C ILE A 46 8.05 -13.75 9.13
N THR A 47 8.52 -12.93 10.07
CA THR A 47 7.76 -12.54 11.26
C THR A 47 7.07 -11.21 11.00
N VAL A 48 5.85 -11.04 11.52
CA VAL A 48 5.09 -9.79 11.45
C VAL A 48 4.96 -9.22 12.85
N GLU A 49 5.42 -7.99 13.05
CA GLU A 49 5.31 -7.27 14.31
C GLU A 49 4.47 -6.01 14.11
N GLN A 50 3.37 -5.89 14.85
CA GLN A 50 2.57 -4.66 14.83
C GLN A 50 3.28 -3.59 15.66
N THR A 51 3.73 -2.52 15.01
CA THR A 51 4.51 -1.46 15.64
C THR A 51 3.63 -0.31 16.10
N TRP A 52 2.56 0.00 15.37
CA TRP A 52 1.66 1.10 15.70
C TRP A 52 0.25 0.91 15.11
N GLN A 53 -0.76 1.54 15.70
CA GLN A 53 -2.12 1.58 15.14
C GLN A 53 -2.93 2.78 15.66
N ILE A 54 -3.91 3.22 14.88
CA ILE A 54 -5.02 4.07 15.34
C ILE A 54 -6.19 3.17 15.76
N PRO A 55 -6.93 3.50 16.84
CA PRO A 55 -8.20 2.86 17.14
C PRO A 55 -9.17 2.90 15.95
N ALA A 56 -10.06 1.91 15.86
CA ALA A 56 -11.09 1.90 14.82
C ALA A 56 -12.04 3.09 14.99
N SER A 57 -12.53 3.66 13.87
CA SER A 57 -13.37 4.86 13.88
C SER A 57 -14.80 4.67 14.42
N GLY A 58 -15.25 3.43 14.63
CA GLY A 58 -16.62 3.12 15.02
C GLY A 58 -16.79 1.72 15.61
N ALA A 59 -18.01 1.42 16.07
CA ALA A 59 -18.38 0.12 16.61
C ALA A 59 -18.68 -0.87 15.49
N ILE A 60 -18.34 -2.15 15.65
CA ILE A 60 -18.48 -3.20 14.62
C ILE A 60 -19.87 -3.21 13.97
N GLU A 61 -20.93 -3.10 14.79
CA GLU A 61 -22.32 -3.16 14.32
C GLU A 61 -22.75 -1.93 13.49
N SER A 62 -21.99 -0.83 13.55
CA SER A 62 -22.29 0.38 12.77
C SER A 62 -21.64 0.40 11.38
N ALA A 63 -20.85 -0.61 11.01
CA ALA A 63 -20.20 -0.65 9.71
C ALA A 63 -21.23 -0.73 8.57
N SER A 64 -21.25 0.27 7.70
CA SER A 64 -22.04 0.25 6.46
C SER A 64 -21.25 0.88 5.31
N PRO A 65 -21.71 0.76 4.05
CA PRO A 65 -21.13 1.49 2.92
C PRO A 65 -21.13 3.01 3.12
N GLU A 66 -22.17 3.56 3.72
CA GLU A 66 -22.33 5.00 3.99
C GLU A 66 -21.53 5.45 5.23
N HIS A 67 -21.33 4.54 6.19
CA HIS A 67 -20.61 4.78 7.44
C HIS A 67 -19.53 3.72 7.64
N PRO A 68 -18.45 3.73 6.81
CA PRO A 68 -17.39 2.74 6.93
C PRO A 68 -16.61 2.91 8.23
N ILE A 69 -16.19 1.78 8.80
CA ILE A 69 -15.19 1.79 9.87
C ILE A 69 -13.81 1.81 9.24
N THR A 70 -12.97 2.73 9.70
CA THR A 70 -11.58 2.84 9.27
C THR A 70 -10.63 2.46 10.39
N LYS A 71 -9.49 1.87 10.03
CA LYS A 71 -8.39 1.58 10.95
C LYS A 71 -7.07 1.75 10.21
N VAL A 72 -6.14 2.48 10.82
CA VAL A 72 -4.76 2.58 10.33
C VAL A 72 -3.86 1.72 11.20
N ARG A 73 -2.96 0.97 10.57
CA ARG A 73 -1.92 0.20 11.27
C ARG A 73 -0.59 0.30 10.57
N GLU A 74 0.45 0.08 11.35
CA GLU A 74 1.81 -0.11 10.90
C GLU A 74 2.30 -1.46 11.39
N VAL A 75 2.91 -2.22 10.48
CA VAL A 75 3.55 -3.49 10.80
C VAL A 75 4.94 -3.53 10.19
N THR A 76 5.86 -4.19 10.87
CA THR A 76 7.20 -4.50 10.36
C THR A 76 7.26 -5.98 10.02
N LEU A 77 7.77 -6.28 8.82
CA LEU A 77 8.16 -7.64 8.42
C LEU A 77 9.64 -7.81 8.75
N SER A 78 10.00 -8.91 9.42
CA SER A 78 11.37 -9.19 9.81
C SER A 78 11.81 -10.62 9.48
N ILE A 79 13.11 -10.80 9.32
CA ILE A 79 13.79 -12.09 9.17
C ILE A 79 14.80 -12.20 10.30
N GLU A 80 14.65 -13.20 11.16
CA GLU A 80 15.53 -13.42 12.33
C GLU A 80 15.74 -12.11 13.14
N GLY A 81 14.66 -11.33 13.31
CA GLY A 81 14.67 -10.06 14.06
C GLY A 81 15.16 -8.84 13.29
N LYS A 82 15.58 -8.96 12.02
CA LYS A 82 15.99 -7.83 11.18
C LYS A 82 14.83 -7.36 10.30
N ALA A 83 14.48 -6.08 10.41
CA ALA A 83 13.41 -5.48 9.62
C ALA A 83 13.78 -5.43 8.13
N VAL A 84 12.91 -5.97 7.27
CA VAL A 84 13.10 -5.99 5.81
C VAL A 84 12.03 -5.19 5.07
N CYS A 85 10.87 -4.98 5.70
CA CYS A 85 9.80 -4.18 5.11
C CYS A 85 8.95 -3.53 6.20
N LEU A 86 8.67 -2.24 6.03
CA LEU A 86 7.67 -1.50 6.79
C LEU A 86 6.38 -1.44 5.98
N CYS A 87 5.26 -1.80 6.57
CA CYS A 87 3.96 -1.78 5.90
C CYS A 87 2.99 -0.90 6.67
N ILE A 88 2.44 0.11 6.01
CA ILE A 88 1.38 0.96 6.53
C ILE A 88 0.11 0.60 5.77
N SER A 89 -0.97 0.32 6.49
CA SER A 89 -2.26 -0.01 5.90
C SER A 89 -3.34 0.93 6.42
N ASN A 90 -4.12 1.50 5.52
CA ASN A 90 -5.41 2.10 5.81
C ASN A 90 -6.50 1.10 5.42
N ILE A 91 -7.23 0.60 6.40
CA ILE A 91 -8.25 -0.44 6.25
C ILE A 91 -9.62 0.21 6.34
N THR A 92 -10.48 -0.07 5.36
CA THR A 92 -11.87 0.37 5.30
C THR A 92 -12.79 -0.85 5.32
N MET A 93 -13.73 -0.88 6.27
CA MET A 93 -14.69 -1.97 6.46
C MET A 93 -16.10 -1.41 6.32
N THR A 94 -16.86 -1.90 5.34
CA THR A 94 -18.22 -1.44 5.03
C THR A 94 -19.31 -2.42 5.46
N THR A 95 -18.95 -3.52 6.12
CA THR A 95 -19.90 -4.49 6.67
C THR A 95 -19.54 -4.90 8.09
N PRO A 96 -20.51 -5.22 8.97
CA PRO A 96 -20.22 -5.69 10.32
C PRO A 96 -19.44 -7.01 10.32
N ARG A 97 -19.67 -7.88 9.33
CA ARG A 97 -18.92 -9.12 9.15
C ARG A 97 -17.43 -8.87 8.93
N ALA A 98 -17.07 -7.96 8.02
CA ALA A 98 -15.68 -7.61 7.78
C ALA A 98 -15.04 -6.95 9.01
N ALA A 99 -15.79 -6.06 9.68
CA ALA A 99 -15.33 -5.41 10.91
C ALA A 99 -15.08 -6.42 12.04
N ARG A 100 -15.95 -7.40 12.24
CA ARG A 100 -15.79 -8.45 13.27
C ARG A 100 -14.54 -9.32 13.02
N LEU A 101 -14.44 -9.86 11.81
CA LEU A 101 -13.30 -10.71 11.40
C LEU A 101 -11.96 -10.00 11.62
N PHE A 102 -11.88 -8.71 11.29
CA PHE A 102 -10.63 -7.96 11.39
C PHE A 102 -10.36 -7.41 12.81
N LEU A 103 -11.36 -6.79 13.44
CA LEU A 103 -11.18 -6.05 14.69
C LEU A 103 -11.30 -6.93 15.93
N GLU A 104 -12.18 -7.93 15.92
CA GLU A 104 -12.44 -8.80 17.07
C GLU A 104 -11.65 -10.10 16.96
N GLU A 105 -11.78 -10.80 15.84
CA GLU A 105 -11.13 -12.10 15.59
C GLU A 105 -9.65 -11.97 15.19
N LYS A 106 -9.18 -10.73 14.94
CA LYS A 106 -7.77 -10.39 14.65
C LYS A 106 -7.17 -11.11 13.44
N HIS A 107 -7.99 -11.43 12.44
CA HIS A 107 -7.48 -11.98 11.20
C HIS A 107 -6.52 -11.02 10.49
N ALA A 108 -5.45 -11.56 9.90
CA ALA A 108 -4.51 -10.78 9.11
C ALA A 108 -5.16 -10.35 7.77
N VAL A 109 -4.69 -9.24 7.19
CA VAL A 109 -5.24 -8.68 5.95
C VAL A 109 -5.30 -9.71 4.81
N ASP A 110 -4.26 -10.52 4.64
CA ASP A 110 -4.20 -11.59 3.64
C ASP A 110 -5.20 -12.73 3.90
N GLN A 111 -5.59 -12.95 5.16
CA GLN A 111 -6.61 -13.93 5.54
C GLN A 111 -8.03 -13.39 5.32
N MET A 112 -8.24 -12.08 5.46
CA MET A 112 -9.56 -11.44 5.29
C MET A 112 -10.19 -11.77 3.94
N TYR A 113 -9.40 -11.73 2.86
CA TYR A 113 -9.92 -12.02 1.51
C TYR A 113 -10.38 -13.47 1.35
N ARG A 114 -9.68 -14.42 2.00
CA ARG A 114 -10.10 -15.83 2.02
C ARG A 114 -11.39 -16.02 2.84
N MET A 115 -11.47 -15.36 4.00
CA MET A 115 -12.63 -15.44 4.90
C MET A 115 -13.89 -14.78 4.33
N LEU A 116 -13.72 -13.76 3.48
CA LEU A 116 -14.80 -13.08 2.75
C LEU A 116 -15.14 -13.78 1.42
N GLY A 117 -14.41 -14.83 1.05
CA GLY A 117 -14.77 -15.74 -0.04
C GLY A 117 -14.51 -15.21 -1.45
N ARG A 118 -13.67 -14.18 -1.62
CA ARG A 118 -13.31 -13.63 -2.93
C ARG A 118 -11.84 -13.28 -3.00
N ASN A 119 -11.23 -13.50 -4.16
CA ASN A 119 -9.88 -12.99 -4.41
C ASN A 119 -9.92 -11.46 -4.39
N PRO A 120 -8.93 -10.80 -3.75
CA PRO A 120 -8.88 -9.36 -3.78
C PRO A 120 -8.57 -8.88 -5.19
N GLU A 121 -9.20 -7.80 -5.59
CA GLU A 121 -8.73 -6.98 -6.71
C GLU A 121 -7.47 -6.25 -6.25
N PHE A 122 -6.34 -6.53 -6.91
CA PHE A 122 -5.06 -5.88 -6.65
C PHE A 122 -4.81 -4.78 -7.68
N THR A 123 -4.57 -3.57 -7.19
CA THR A 123 -4.23 -2.43 -8.03
C THR A 123 -2.93 -1.80 -7.55
N LEU A 124 -1.85 -1.97 -8.32
CA LEU A 124 -0.60 -1.27 -8.06
C LEU A 124 -0.76 0.20 -8.44
N VAL A 125 -0.65 1.08 -7.45
CA VAL A 125 -0.89 2.52 -7.63
C VAL A 125 0.41 3.22 -8.00
N ASN A 126 1.44 3.09 -7.16
CA ASN A 126 2.73 3.76 -7.34
C ASN A 126 3.88 2.88 -6.88
N VAL A 127 5.05 3.10 -7.45
CA VAL A 127 6.32 2.54 -6.99
C VAL A 127 7.39 3.62 -7.05
N GLY A 128 8.42 3.50 -6.23
CA GLY A 128 9.52 4.45 -6.26
C GLY A 128 10.77 3.95 -5.57
N ILE A 129 11.82 4.72 -5.79
CA ILE A 129 13.10 4.58 -5.12
C ILE A 129 13.42 5.96 -4.54
N ASP A 130 13.71 6.00 -3.25
CA ASP A 130 14.20 7.21 -2.60
C ASP A 130 15.58 6.94 -1.98
N GLU A 131 16.31 8.00 -1.67
CA GLU A 131 17.48 7.90 -0.81
C GLU A 131 17.04 7.68 0.64
N ASN A 132 17.67 6.73 1.32
CA ASN A 132 17.44 6.53 2.76
C ASN A 132 18.34 7.48 3.57
N ILE A 133 18.00 7.66 4.85
CA ILE A 133 18.70 8.59 5.77
C ILE A 133 20.18 8.23 5.95
N SER A 134 20.56 6.97 5.68
CA SER A 134 21.92 6.47 5.79
C SER A 134 22.71 6.51 4.48
N GLY A 135 22.19 7.17 3.42
CA GLY A 135 22.85 7.29 2.12
C GLY A 135 22.72 6.06 1.20
N GLY A 136 21.88 5.09 1.57
CA GLY A 136 21.46 3.97 0.73
C GLY A 136 20.19 4.29 -0.08
N GLN A 137 19.64 3.29 -0.77
CA GLN A 137 18.37 3.41 -1.49
C GLN A 137 17.28 2.60 -0.79
N GLN A 138 16.10 3.18 -0.63
CA GLN A 138 14.89 2.46 -0.24
C GLN A 138 14.02 2.20 -1.48
N LEU A 139 13.36 1.06 -1.51
CA LEU A 139 12.37 0.72 -2.54
C LEU A 139 10.98 0.76 -1.89
N TRP A 140 9.97 1.25 -2.60
CA TRP A 140 8.62 1.26 -2.04
C TRP A 140 7.54 1.03 -3.10
N ARG A 141 6.37 0.56 -2.64
CA ARG A 141 5.14 0.52 -3.42
C ARG A 141 3.95 1.03 -2.62
N SER A 142 2.96 1.54 -3.34
CA SER A 142 1.61 1.77 -2.85
C SER A 142 0.63 1.02 -3.74
N TYR A 143 -0.30 0.30 -3.13
CA TYR A 143 -1.29 -0.50 -3.83
C TYR A 143 -2.60 -0.56 -3.06
N LYS A 144 -3.67 -0.96 -3.75
CA LYS A 144 -4.96 -1.28 -3.14
C LYS A 144 -5.26 -2.76 -3.26
N LEU A 145 -5.91 -3.31 -2.23
CA LEU A 145 -6.53 -4.62 -2.23
C LEU A 145 -7.99 -4.45 -1.83
N ALA A 146 -8.90 -4.78 -2.73
CA ALA A 146 -10.33 -4.60 -2.51
C ALA A 146 -11.11 -5.91 -2.68
N THR A 147 -12.08 -6.12 -1.80
CA THR A 147 -13.18 -7.07 -2.00
C THR A 147 -14.45 -6.41 -1.46
N GLU A 148 -15.61 -6.97 -1.80
CA GLU A 148 -16.87 -6.52 -1.21
C GLU A 148 -16.79 -6.55 0.32
N GLY A 149 -17.09 -5.41 0.96
CA GLY A 149 -17.07 -5.26 2.40
C GLY A 149 -15.74 -4.86 3.04
N PHE A 150 -14.62 -4.94 2.31
CA PHE A 150 -13.27 -4.77 2.86
C PHE A 150 -12.26 -4.24 1.83
N GLU A 151 -11.71 -3.06 2.10
CA GLU A 151 -10.68 -2.43 1.28
C GLU A 151 -9.44 -2.14 2.13
N CYS A 152 -8.26 -2.27 1.53
CA CYS A 152 -7.00 -1.88 2.12
C CYS A 152 -6.19 -1.05 1.12
N GLU A 153 -5.77 0.14 1.53
CA GLU A 153 -4.72 0.90 0.87
C GLU A 153 -3.42 0.67 1.63
N ILE A 154 -2.40 0.18 0.94
CA ILE A 154 -1.18 -0.31 1.57
C ILE A 154 0.02 0.40 0.96
N ARG A 155 0.92 0.88 1.82
CA ARG A 155 2.27 1.30 1.45
C ARG A 155 3.29 0.39 2.10
N GLU A 156 4.18 -0.15 1.28
CA GLU A 156 5.29 -1.00 1.71
C GLU A 156 6.60 -0.33 1.36
N ILE A 157 7.53 -0.31 2.31
CA ILE A 157 8.83 0.33 2.19
C ILE A 157 9.89 -0.69 2.58
N PHE A 158 10.78 -1.01 1.64
CA PHE A 158 11.97 -1.81 1.83
C PHE A 158 13.15 -0.86 2.14
N PRO A 159 13.62 -0.78 3.40
CA PRO A 159 14.56 0.26 3.83
C PRO A 159 15.93 0.21 3.13
N ASP A 160 16.31 -0.98 2.68
CA ASP A 160 17.52 -1.21 1.90
C ASP A 160 17.18 -2.03 0.66
N ARG A 161 17.27 -1.38 -0.50
CA ARG A 161 17.02 -1.98 -1.81
C ARG A 161 17.98 -3.14 -2.12
N ARG A 162 19.16 -3.19 -1.49
CA ARG A 162 20.15 -4.26 -1.70
C ARG A 162 19.67 -5.61 -1.20
N ILE A 163 18.58 -5.69 -0.43
CA ILE A 163 17.96 -6.99 -0.11
C ILE A 163 17.60 -7.78 -1.38
N PHE A 164 17.39 -7.10 -2.52
CA PHE A 164 17.05 -7.70 -3.81
C PHE A 164 18.26 -7.96 -4.74
N SER A 165 19.50 -7.70 -4.31
CA SER A 165 20.69 -7.91 -5.15
C SER A 165 21.26 -9.34 -5.08
N GLY A 166 20.67 -10.21 -4.26
CA GLY A 166 21.19 -11.55 -3.97
C GLY A 166 22.36 -11.57 -2.96
N GLU A 167 22.72 -10.41 -2.40
CA GLU A 167 23.69 -10.31 -1.31
C GLU A 167 23.12 -10.81 0.03
N CYS A 168 24.02 -11.15 0.94
CA CYS A 168 23.74 -11.52 2.33
C CYS A 168 22.83 -10.47 3.02
N TRP A 169 21.51 -10.72 3.05
CA TRP A 169 20.52 -9.89 3.73
C TRP A 169 20.88 -9.64 5.21
N ASP A 170 21.67 -10.54 5.80
CA ASP A 170 22.18 -10.44 7.16
C ASP A 170 23.21 -9.32 7.36
N LYS A 171 23.87 -8.85 6.30
CA LYS A 171 24.81 -7.73 6.32
C LYS A 171 24.12 -6.38 6.19
N ILE A 172 22.84 -6.37 5.85
CA ILE A 172 22.03 -5.17 5.83
C ILE A 172 21.71 -4.87 7.29
N ALA A 173 22.49 -3.94 7.86
CA ALA A 173 22.40 -3.57 9.25
C ALA A 173 20.96 -3.19 9.58
N GLY A 174 20.40 -3.82 10.62
CA GLY A 174 19.11 -3.49 11.20
C GLY A 174 19.19 -2.11 11.86
N SER A 175 19.20 -1.05 11.06
CA SER A 175 18.67 0.21 11.52
C SER A 175 17.17 -0.02 11.69
N ARG A 176 16.65 0.15 12.91
CA ARG A 176 15.21 0.38 13.12
C ARG A 176 14.78 1.28 11.98
N ALA A 177 13.79 0.84 11.20
CA ALA A 177 13.25 1.56 10.05
C ALA A 177 13.32 3.04 10.37
N ALA A 178 14.21 3.75 9.67
CA ALA A 178 14.51 5.13 9.97
C ALA A 178 13.15 5.85 10.08
N ALA A 179 12.96 6.57 11.19
CA ALA A 179 11.66 7.12 11.58
C ALA A 179 10.91 7.64 10.36
N LEU A 180 9.67 7.19 10.19
CA LEU A 180 8.78 7.66 9.14
C LEU A 180 8.91 9.18 9.04
N PRO A 181 9.15 9.77 7.85
CA PRO A 181 8.96 11.20 7.70
C PRO A 181 7.53 11.51 8.17
N ALA A 182 7.39 12.53 9.02
CA ALA A 182 6.14 12.98 9.66
C ALA A 182 5.03 13.42 8.68
N LYS A 183 5.12 13.03 7.40
CA LYS A 183 4.22 13.35 6.31
C LYS A 183 3.54 12.08 5.80
N PHE A 184 2.82 11.38 6.67
CA PHE A 184 1.75 10.49 6.21
C PHE A 184 0.43 11.13 6.57
N ALA A 185 0.04 12.11 5.75
CA ALA A 185 -1.37 12.45 5.65
C ALA A 185 -2.09 11.20 5.10
N PRO A 186 -3.30 10.87 5.60
CA PRO A 186 -4.11 9.84 4.97
C PRO A 186 -4.22 10.15 3.47
N PHE A 187 -4.08 9.12 2.65
CA PHE A 187 -4.34 9.20 1.23
C PHE A 187 -5.74 9.80 1.07
N ASN A 188 -5.84 11.02 0.54
CA ASN A 188 -7.13 11.70 0.37
C ASN A 188 -7.76 11.17 -0.92
N PRO A 189 -8.83 10.34 -0.88
CA PRO A 189 -9.33 9.69 -2.09
C PRO A 189 -10.25 10.58 -2.93
N ILE A 190 -10.39 11.87 -2.61
CA ILE A 190 -11.33 12.77 -3.30
C ILE A 190 -10.58 14.02 -3.75
N ASN A 191 -10.17 14.04 -5.02
CA ASN A 191 -10.34 15.24 -5.84
C ASN A 191 -10.51 14.89 -7.33
N PRO A 192 -11.75 14.74 -7.82
CA PRO A 192 -12.03 14.68 -9.25
C PRO A 192 -12.05 16.07 -9.92
N GLU A 193 -11.78 17.16 -9.21
CA GLU A 193 -11.83 18.51 -9.77
C GLU A 193 -10.44 19.07 -10.04
N ASN A 194 -9.88 18.73 -11.20
CA ASN A 194 -8.99 19.64 -11.94
C ASN A 194 -9.02 19.37 -13.45
N SER A 195 -10.20 19.00 -13.95
CA SER A 195 -10.53 19.00 -15.39
C SER A 195 -11.70 19.94 -15.65
N ALA A 196 -11.62 21.20 -15.21
CA ALA A 196 -12.41 22.33 -15.72
C ALA A 196 -12.06 23.65 -15.00
N SER A 197 -11.06 24.38 -15.50
CA SER A 197 -11.00 25.86 -15.39
C SER A 197 -9.84 26.43 -16.20
N LEU A 198 -9.83 26.14 -17.51
CA LEU A 198 -9.22 27.02 -18.51
C LEU A 198 -10.34 27.80 -19.20
N LEU A 199 -10.96 28.72 -18.48
CA LEU A 199 -11.67 29.85 -19.06
C LEU A 199 -11.01 31.09 -18.47
N GLY A 200 -10.16 31.73 -19.27
CA GLY A 200 -9.52 32.99 -18.93
C GLY A 200 -10.56 34.10 -18.69
N PRO A 201 -10.19 35.16 -17.96
CA PRO A 201 -11.10 36.25 -17.70
C PRO A 201 -11.42 37.01 -19.00
N THR A 202 -12.70 37.02 -19.38
CA THR A 202 -13.28 38.02 -20.27
C THR A 202 -13.16 39.40 -19.63
N PRO A 203 -12.63 40.42 -20.33
CA PRO A 203 -12.61 41.78 -19.82
C PRO A 203 -14.02 42.39 -19.89
N SER A 204 -14.56 42.75 -18.72
CA SER A 204 -15.79 43.53 -18.60
C SER A 204 -15.54 44.97 -19.04
N ALA A 205 -16.31 45.40 -20.03
CA ALA A 205 -16.47 46.80 -20.39
C ALA A 205 -17.24 47.53 -19.27
N THR A 206 -16.68 48.65 -18.81
CA THR A 206 -17.45 49.66 -18.08
C THR A 206 -17.29 50.98 -18.80
N SER A 207 -18.37 51.40 -19.44
CA SER A 207 -18.61 52.76 -19.91
C SER A 207 -18.72 53.72 -18.73
N VAL A 208 -18.03 54.85 -18.78
CA VAL A 208 -18.50 56.09 -18.14
C VAL A 208 -18.32 57.19 -19.18
N GLY A 209 -19.46 57.76 -19.60
CA GLY A 209 -19.50 58.87 -20.53
C GLY A 209 -19.35 60.22 -19.82
N ALA A 210 -18.72 61.15 -20.52
CA ALA A 210 -19.06 62.57 -20.66
C ALA A 210 -18.13 63.16 -21.72
#